data_AF-X0VL75-F1
#
_entry.id   AF-X0VL75-F1
#
_cell.length_a   1.000
_cell.length_b   1.000
_cell.length_c   1.000
_cell.angle_alpha   90.00
_cell.angle_beta   90.00
_cell.angle_gamma   90.00
#
_symmetry.space_group_name_H-M   'P 1'
#
loop_
_entity.id
_entity.type
_entity.pdbx_description
1 polymer ?
#
loop_
_entity_poly.entity_id
_entity_poly.type
_entity_poly.pdbx_seq_one_letter_code
_entity_poly.pdbx_strand_id
1 'polypeptide(L)'
;ATVEAGLGKDFSPIAQRLKSGKMTDCVKKAQMQSEIVVTKDPPSTCNDCPLVKRYHGRAGFTARLEHDGKMYGLLIVSIPGDFAADEEEQSLFEEIAGDIGYALHNMELEEERKQAEETLKIERDNFLNILDSMEDGVYIVNKEYDIQYVNPALKKDFGLQEGKKCYEYFHDRKEVCPWCKNRDVFAGKSVRWEWSSFKNQKTYDLIDTPLRNPDGSISKIEIFRDITERKQSEEALRGSEERLRSLVQSANDAIITVDNQGNIASWNR
;
A
#
# COMPACT_ATOMS: atom_id res chain seq x y z
N ALA A 1 -21.31 -14.03 12.98
CA ALA A 1 -22.76 -13.70 12.87
C ALA A 1 -23.58 -14.88 13.39
N THR A 2 -24.85 -14.69 13.77
CA THR A 2 -25.77 -15.79 14.19
C THR A 2 -26.83 -16.01 13.11
N VAL A 3 -27.02 -17.24 12.66
CA VAL A 3 -27.98 -17.63 11.62
C VAL A 3 -28.93 -18.70 12.19
N GLU A 4 -30.18 -18.72 11.74
CA GLU A 4 -31.19 -19.70 12.16
C GLU A 4 -31.99 -20.21 10.98
N ALA A 5 -32.52 -21.42 11.12
CA ALA A 5 -33.55 -21.96 10.25
C ALA A 5 -34.64 -22.63 11.10
N GLY A 6 -35.90 -22.27 10.86
CA GLY A 6 -37.07 -22.91 11.48
C GLY A 6 -37.45 -22.41 12.88
N LEU A 7 -36.70 -21.48 13.47
CA LEU A 7 -37.00 -20.89 14.78
C LEU A 7 -37.70 -19.53 14.69
N GLY A 8 -37.41 -18.75 13.64
CA GLY A 8 -38.03 -17.45 13.41
C GLY A 8 -37.83 -16.50 14.59
N LYS A 9 -38.92 -15.88 15.07
CA LYS A 9 -38.88 -14.90 16.17
C LYS A 9 -38.35 -15.48 17.50
N ASP A 10 -38.47 -16.80 17.69
CA ASP A 10 -38.02 -17.46 18.91
C ASP A 10 -36.49 -17.60 18.98
N PHE A 11 -35.77 -17.34 17.87
CA PHE A 11 -34.31 -17.30 17.87
C PHE A 11 -33.75 -16.01 18.49
N SER A 12 -34.50 -14.91 18.46
CA SER A 12 -34.00 -13.60 18.92
C SER A 12 -33.46 -13.61 20.36
N PRO A 13 -34.15 -14.23 21.35
CA PRO A 13 -33.64 -14.32 22.72
C PRO A 13 -32.30 -15.06 22.83
N ILE A 14 -32.11 -16.17 22.12
CA ILE A 14 -30.85 -16.92 22.17
C ILE A 14 -29.73 -16.17 21.45
N ALA A 15 -30.02 -15.51 20.33
CA ALA A 15 -29.05 -14.69 19.61
C ALA A 15 -28.54 -13.50 20.46
N GLN A 16 -29.44 -12.79 21.15
CA GLN A 16 -29.06 -11.71 22.07
C GLN A 16 -28.24 -12.25 23.25
N ARG A 17 -28.62 -13.40 23.78
CA ARG A 17 -27.93 -14.04 24.89
C ARG A 17 -26.49 -14.42 24.50
N LEU A 18 -26.28 -15.03 23.34
CA LEU A 18 -24.95 -15.34 22.80
C LEU A 18 -24.12 -14.07 22.54
N LYS A 19 -24.72 -13.01 21.98
CA LYS A 19 -24.05 -11.71 21.77
C LYS A 19 -23.59 -11.04 23.08
N SER A 20 -24.31 -11.27 24.18
CA SER A 20 -23.92 -10.78 25.52
C SER A 20 -22.93 -11.69 26.27
N GLY A 21 -22.41 -12.73 25.61
CA GLY A 21 -21.45 -13.69 26.19
C GLY A 21 -22.07 -14.72 27.14
N LYS A 22 -23.40 -14.77 27.27
CA LYS A 22 -24.10 -15.69 28.17
C LYS A 22 -24.35 -17.04 27.49
N MET A 23 -23.34 -17.91 27.48
CA MET A 23 -23.43 -19.22 26.82
C MET A 23 -24.39 -20.20 27.52
N THR A 24 -25.10 -21.01 26.73
CA THR A 24 -25.89 -22.15 27.21
C THR A 24 -24.99 -23.37 27.47
N ASP A 25 -25.49 -24.38 28.18
CA ASP A 25 -24.63 -25.49 28.60
C ASP A 25 -24.14 -26.36 27.43
N CYS A 26 -24.96 -26.57 26.40
CA CYS A 26 -24.53 -27.24 25.17
C CYS A 26 -23.39 -26.47 24.47
N VAL A 27 -23.49 -25.14 24.42
CA VAL A 27 -22.47 -24.26 23.83
C VAL A 27 -21.17 -24.30 24.64
N LYS A 28 -21.25 -24.23 25.97
CA LYS A 28 -20.06 -24.31 26.84
C LYS A 28 -19.33 -25.64 26.68
N LYS A 29 -20.09 -26.75 26.69
CA LYS A 29 -19.51 -28.08 26.50
C LYS A 29 -18.83 -28.19 25.13
N ALA A 30 -19.51 -27.74 24.09
CA ALA A 30 -18.99 -27.79 22.72
C ALA A 30 -17.79 -26.86 22.51
N GLN A 31 -17.56 -25.85 23.36
CA GLN A 31 -16.33 -25.06 23.32
C GLN A 31 -15.12 -25.77 23.97
N MET A 32 -15.35 -26.76 24.83
CA MET A 32 -14.32 -27.44 25.61
C MET A 32 -13.85 -28.77 24.99
N GLN A 33 -14.59 -29.32 24.02
CA GLN A 33 -14.29 -30.59 23.36
C GLN A 33 -14.53 -30.47 21.85
N SER A 34 -13.88 -31.33 21.05
CA SER A 34 -14.11 -31.38 19.59
C SER A 34 -15.24 -32.33 19.19
N GLU A 35 -15.54 -33.33 20.01
CA GLU A 35 -16.63 -34.27 19.79
C GLU A 35 -18.01 -33.60 19.91
N ILE A 36 -18.97 -34.10 19.13
CA ILE A 36 -20.36 -33.68 19.18
C ILE A 36 -20.92 -33.72 20.63
N VAL A 37 -21.59 -32.65 21.03
CA VAL A 37 -22.35 -32.61 22.27
C VAL A 37 -23.79 -33.01 21.99
N VAL A 38 -24.15 -34.19 22.50
CA VAL A 38 -25.53 -34.69 22.45
C VAL A 38 -26.28 -34.31 23.72
N THR A 39 -27.33 -33.49 23.58
CA THR A 39 -28.25 -33.14 24.67
C THR A 39 -29.56 -33.90 24.48
N LYS A 40 -29.67 -35.08 25.11
CA LYS A 40 -30.82 -36.00 24.95
C LYS A 40 -32.14 -35.41 25.44
N ASP A 41 -32.11 -34.67 26.55
CA ASP A 41 -33.28 -34.00 27.12
C ASP A 41 -32.94 -32.54 27.50
N PRO A 42 -33.05 -31.60 26.55
CA PRO A 42 -32.68 -30.20 26.77
C PRO A 42 -33.44 -29.50 27.91
N PRO A 43 -34.74 -29.78 28.17
CA PRO A 43 -35.45 -29.25 29.33
C PRO A 43 -34.89 -29.61 30.71
N SER A 44 -34.18 -30.72 30.86
CA SER A 44 -33.55 -31.13 32.13
C SER A 44 -32.05 -30.83 32.19
N THR A 45 -31.40 -30.71 31.03
CA THR A 45 -29.96 -30.56 30.90
C THR A 45 -29.52 -29.11 30.65
N CYS A 46 -30.39 -28.27 30.08
CA CYS A 46 -30.10 -26.87 29.74
C CYS A 46 -31.29 -25.98 30.10
N ASN A 47 -31.61 -25.93 31.39
CA ASN A 47 -32.88 -25.40 31.93
C ASN A 47 -33.07 -23.89 31.71
N ASP A 48 -31.98 -23.18 31.46
CA ASP A 48 -31.96 -21.74 31.18
C ASP A 48 -31.85 -21.46 29.66
N CYS A 49 -32.13 -22.45 28.81
CA CYS A 49 -32.15 -22.25 27.35
C CYS A 49 -33.40 -21.46 26.93
N PRO A 50 -33.29 -20.32 26.22
CA PRO A 50 -34.45 -19.62 25.68
C PRO A 50 -35.29 -20.46 24.71
N LEU A 51 -34.69 -21.51 24.14
CA LEU A 51 -35.35 -22.43 23.21
C LEU A 51 -35.98 -23.65 23.90
N VAL A 52 -35.97 -23.74 25.24
CA VAL A 52 -36.43 -24.94 25.98
C VAL A 52 -37.84 -25.41 25.57
N LYS A 53 -38.75 -24.49 25.29
CA LYS A 53 -40.14 -24.78 24.87
C LYS A 53 -40.24 -25.42 23.49
N ARG A 54 -39.19 -25.33 22.66
CA ARG A 54 -39.14 -25.93 21.32
C ARG A 54 -38.59 -27.37 21.34
N TYR A 55 -38.07 -27.83 22.48
CA TYR A 55 -37.46 -29.15 22.62
C TYR A 55 -38.40 -30.27 23.11
N HIS A 56 -39.73 -30.06 23.12
CA HIS A 56 -40.67 -31.11 23.54
C HIS A 56 -40.52 -32.38 22.69
N GLY A 57 -40.01 -33.47 23.30
CA GLY A 57 -39.74 -34.74 22.62
C GLY A 57 -38.56 -34.70 21.63
N ARG A 58 -37.67 -33.71 21.76
CA ARG A 58 -36.55 -33.47 20.84
C ARG A 58 -35.23 -33.40 21.60
N ALA A 59 -34.17 -33.86 20.96
CA ALA A 59 -32.80 -33.70 21.42
C ALA A 59 -32.10 -32.54 20.68
N GLY A 60 -30.91 -32.18 21.17
CA GLY A 60 -30.03 -31.20 20.54
C GLY A 60 -28.67 -31.79 20.22
N PHE A 61 -28.24 -31.66 18.98
CA PHE A 61 -26.86 -31.87 18.56
C PHE A 61 -26.13 -30.53 18.51
N THR A 62 -24.89 -30.49 19.00
CA THR A 62 -24.04 -29.31 18.93
C THR A 62 -22.63 -29.72 18.57
N ALA A 63 -22.11 -29.22 17.45
CA ALA A 63 -20.76 -29.49 16.98
C ALA A 63 -20.02 -28.17 16.72
N ARG A 64 -18.69 -28.25 16.77
CA ARG A 64 -17.82 -27.14 16.38
C ARG A 64 -17.70 -27.09 14.87
N LEU A 65 -17.80 -25.89 14.34
CA LEU A 65 -17.31 -25.60 12.99
C LEU A 65 -15.84 -25.26 13.16
N GLU A 66 -14.97 -26.23 12.96
CA GLU A 66 -13.53 -26.03 13.14
C GLU A 66 -12.72 -26.64 12.00
N HIS A 67 -11.58 -26.00 11.71
CA HIS A 67 -10.61 -26.48 10.75
C HIS A 67 -9.22 -26.02 11.19
N ASP A 68 -8.21 -26.88 11.08
CA ASP A 68 -6.81 -26.62 11.48
C ASP A 68 -6.65 -25.96 12.86
N GLY A 69 -7.43 -26.44 13.84
CA GLY A 69 -7.38 -25.95 15.23
C GLY A 69 -8.03 -24.58 15.46
N LYS A 70 -8.57 -23.94 14.43
CA LYS A 70 -9.34 -22.70 14.53
C LYS A 70 -10.84 -23.01 14.54
N MET A 71 -11.53 -22.49 15.55
CA MET A 71 -13.00 -22.58 15.64
C MET A 71 -13.64 -21.37 14.97
N TYR A 72 -14.47 -21.65 13.97
CA TYR A 72 -15.23 -20.68 13.18
C TYR A 72 -16.63 -20.43 13.75
N GLY A 73 -17.15 -21.38 14.53
CA GLY A 73 -18.44 -21.27 15.19
C GLY A 73 -18.95 -22.59 15.73
N LEU A 74 -20.25 -22.62 15.98
CA LEU A 74 -20.97 -23.81 16.44
C LEU A 74 -22.18 -24.05 15.54
N LEU A 75 -22.42 -25.30 15.20
CA LEU A 75 -23.64 -25.76 14.56
C LEU A 75 -24.51 -26.43 15.62
N ILE A 76 -25.75 -25.95 15.76
CA ILE A 76 -26.73 -26.52 16.70
C ILE A 76 -27.96 -26.93 15.93
N VAL A 77 -28.35 -28.19 16.04
CA VAL A 77 -29.55 -28.73 15.41
C VAL A 77 -30.44 -29.37 16.45
N SER A 78 -31.75 -29.14 16.33
CA SER A 78 -32.74 -29.88 17.10
C SER A 78 -33.25 -31.04 16.27
N ILE A 79 -33.22 -32.25 16.83
CA ILE A 79 -33.64 -33.49 16.18
C ILE A 79 -34.73 -34.18 17.02
N PRO A 80 -35.56 -35.07 16.46
CA PRO A 80 -36.43 -35.93 17.27
C PRO A 80 -35.62 -36.76 18.27
N GLY A 81 -36.16 -36.97 19.48
CA GLY A 81 -35.43 -37.62 20.57
C GLY A 81 -34.96 -39.04 20.27
N ASP A 82 -35.67 -39.76 19.40
CA ASP A 82 -35.35 -41.14 19.02
C ASP A 82 -34.01 -41.27 18.28
N PHE A 83 -33.59 -40.21 17.56
CA PHE A 83 -32.30 -40.18 16.85
C PHE A 83 -31.11 -39.77 17.74
N ALA A 84 -31.36 -39.39 19.00
CA ALA A 84 -30.31 -38.88 19.89
C ALA A 84 -29.28 -39.94 20.32
N ALA A 85 -29.60 -41.22 20.15
CA ALA A 85 -28.70 -42.34 20.46
C ALA A 85 -28.18 -43.04 19.20
N ASP A 86 -28.57 -42.56 18.01
CA ASP A 86 -28.13 -43.12 16.74
C ASP A 86 -26.70 -42.65 16.44
N GLU A 87 -25.77 -43.59 16.30
CA GLU A 87 -24.37 -43.31 16.00
C GLU A 87 -24.16 -42.87 14.55
N GLU A 88 -25.00 -43.33 13.61
CA GLU A 88 -24.93 -42.93 12.21
C GLU A 88 -25.32 -41.46 12.04
N GLU A 89 -26.39 -41.02 12.71
CA GLU A 89 -26.82 -39.61 12.70
C GLU A 89 -25.80 -38.68 13.38
N GLN A 90 -25.15 -39.13 14.46
CA GLN A 90 -24.08 -38.37 15.11
C GLN A 90 -22.87 -38.22 14.19
N SER A 91 -22.43 -39.33 13.57
CA SER A 91 -21.29 -39.32 12.64
C SER A 91 -21.58 -38.42 11.43
N LEU A 92 -22.78 -38.50 10.85
CA LEU A 92 -23.18 -37.66 9.74
C LEU A 92 -23.18 -36.17 10.13
N PHE A 93 -23.66 -35.85 11.33
CA PHE A 93 -23.67 -34.47 11.82
C PHE A 93 -22.26 -33.92 12.04
N GLU A 94 -21.33 -34.74 12.55
CA GLU A 94 -19.92 -34.36 12.68
C GLU A 94 -19.26 -34.12 11.31
N GLU A 95 -19.52 -34.97 10.32
CA GLU A 95 -19.04 -34.79 8.95
C GLU A 95 -19.53 -33.47 8.35
N ILE A 96 -20.83 -33.17 8.47
CA ILE A 96 -21.42 -31.90 8.01
C ILE A 96 -20.78 -30.70 8.72
N ALA A 97 -20.54 -30.80 10.03
CA ALA A 97 -19.90 -29.74 10.79
C ALA A 97 -18.45 -29.51 10.32
N GLY A 98 -17.73 -30.58 10.01
CA GLY A 98 -16.38 -30.54 9.43
C GLY A 98 -16.36 -29.88 8.05
N ASP A 99 -17.25 -30.28 7.14
CA ASP A 99 -17.37 -29.71 5.80
C ASP A 99 -17.71 -28.22 5.83
N ILE A 100 -18.63 -27.82 6.71
CA ILE A 100 -18.96 -26.39 6.90
C ILE A 100 -17.77 -25.65 7.52
N GLY A 101 -17.07 -26.24 8.49
CA GLY A 101 -15.85 -25.68 9.07
C GLY A 101 -14.77 -25.41 8.01
N TYR A 102 -14.54 -26.39 7.13
CA TYR A 102 -13.63 -26.27 5.99
C TYR A 102 -14.07 -25.19 5.00
N ALA A 103 -15.36 -25.13 4.66
CA ALA A 103 -15.89 -24.09 3.77
C ALA A 103 -15.71 -22.68 4.36
N LEU A 104 -15.95 -22.51 5.67
CA LEU A 104 -15.74 -21.23 6.36
C LEU A 104 -14.26 -20.83 6.40
N HIS A 105 -13.35 -21.79 6.60
CA HIS A 105 -11.91 -21.55 6.53
C HIS A 105 -11.50 -21.00 5.16
N ASN A 106 -11.92 -21.66 4.08
CA ASN A 106 -11.58 -21.23 2.72
C ASN A 106 -12.18 -19.86 2.37
N MET A 107 -13.39 -19.56 2.85
CA MET A 107 -13.99 -18.24 2.66
C MET A 107 -13.21 -17.13 3.37
N GLU A 108 -12.77 -17.38 4.61
CA GLU A 108 -11.95 -16.43 5.36
C GLU A 108 -10.59 -16.22 4.69
N LEU A 109 -9.92 -17.31 4.29
CA LEU A 109 -8.62 -17.23 3.60
C LEU A 109 -8.70 -16.45 2.28
N GLU A 110 -9.76 -16.69 1.50
CA GLU A 110 -9.99 -15.96 0.25
C GLU A 110 -10.31 -14.48 0.48
N GLU A 111 -11.03 -14.15 1.57
CA GLU A 111 -11.30 -12.77 1.97
C GLU A 111 -10.02 -12.06 2.43
N GLU A 112 -9.20 -12.71 3.26
CA GLU A 112 -7.89 -12.20 3.68
C GLU A 112 -6.96 -11.97 2.48
N ARG A 113 -6.95 -12.91 1.52
CA ARG A 113 -6.19 -12.77 0.26
C ARG A 113 -6.64 -11.54 -0.54
N LYS A 114 -7.95 -11.36 -0.71
CA LYS A 114 -8.51 -10.21 -1.44
C LYS A 114 -8.17 -8.88 -0.75
N GLN A 115 -8.31 -8.82 0.56
CA GLN A 115 -7.97 -7.62 1.33
C GLN A 115 -6.48 -7.28 1.24
N ALA A 116 -5.60 -8.29 1.27
CA ALA A 116 -4.16 -8.09 1.08
C ALA A 116 -3.83 -7.59 -0.33
N GLU A 117 -4.46 -8.17 -1.37
CA GLU A 117 -4.29 -7.74 -2.77
C GLU A 117 -4.79 -6.32 -3.00
N GLU A 118 -5.95 -5.96 -2.44
CA GLU A 118 -6.51 -4.62 -2.54
C GLU A 118 -5.64 -3.59 -1.81
N THR A 119 -5.18 -3.91 -0.60
CA THR A 119 -4.25 -3.05 0.15
C THR A 119 -2.97 -2.81 -0.63
N LEU A 120 -2.36 -3.88 -1.18
CA LEU A 120 -1.15 -3.76 -2.00
C LEU A 120 -1.38 -2.90 -3.24
N LYS A 121 -2.53 -3.05 -3.89
CA LYS A 121 -2.91 -2.25 -5.05
C LYS A 121 -3.05 -0.77 -4.67
N ILE A 122 -3.73 -0.46 -3.57
CA ILE A 122 -3.89 0.91 -3.07
C ILE A 122 -2.53 1.53 -2.76
N GLU A 123 -1.66 0.83 -2.05
CA GLU A 123 -0.31 1.32 -1.73
C GLU A 123 0.52 1.57 -2.99
N ARG A 124 0.47 0.65 -3.95
CA ARG A 124 1.15 0.81 -5.25
C ARG A 124 0.63 2.02 -6.02
N ASP A 125 -0.68 2.16 -6.12
CA ASP A 125 -1.32 3.23 -6.87
C ASP A 125 -1.07 4.59 -6.18
N ASN A 126 -1.09 4.65 -4.84
CA ASN A 126 -0.70 5.83 -4.06
C ASN A 126 0.75 6.25 -4.35
N PHE A 127 1.69 5.30 -4.34
CA PHE A 127 3.09 5.57 -4.66
C PHE A 127 3.26 6.12 -6.08
N LEU A 128 2.61 5.49 -7.08
CA LEU A 128 2.65 5.96 -8.46
C LEU A 128 2.02 7.35 -8.61
N ASN A 129 0.88 7.61 -7.95
CA ASN A 129 0.21 8.92 -7.99
C ASN A 129 1.09 10.04 -7.41
N ILE A 130 1.84 9.75 -6.34
CA ILE A 130 2.79 10.72 -5.77
C ILE A 130 3.85 11.08 -6.82
N LEU A 131 4.51 10.10 -7.42
CA LEU A 131 5.55 10.35 -8.42
C LEU A 131 5.02 10.96 -9.72
N ASP A 132 3.83 10.54 -10.14
CA ASP A 132 3.20 10.99 -11.38
C ASP A 132 2.69 12.43 -11.29
N SER A 133 2.35 12.91 -10.09
CA SER A 133 1.92 14.28 -9.84
C SER A 133 3.07 15.28 -9.64
N MET A 134 4.33 14.80 -9.55
CA MET A 134 5.49 15.68 -9.45
C MET A 134 5.72 16.44 -10.76
N GLU A 135 5.91 17.75 -10.65
CA GLU A 135 6.32 18.60 -11.79
C GLU A 135 7.80 18.35 -12.14
N ASP A 136 8.63 18.12 -11.12
CA ASP A 136 10.01 17.68 -11.31
C ASP A 136 10.03 16.30 -11.98
N GLY A 137 10.96 16.11 -12.91
CA GLY A 137 11.13 14.83 -13.57
C GLY A 137 11.70 13.77 -12.61
N VAL A 138 11.17 12.55 -12.63
CA VAL A 138 11.65 11.46 -11.78
C VAL A 138 11.84 10.21 -12.60
N TYR A 139 13.00 9.57 -12.48
CA TYR A 139 13.18 8.20 -12.97
C TYR A 139 13.95 7.33 -11.99
N ILE A 140 13.75 6.02 -12.13
CA ILE A 140 14.43 4.99 -11.34
C ILE A 140 15.18 4.07 -12.30
N VAL A 141 16.41 3.69 -11.95
CA VAL A 141 17.28 2.84 -12.78
C VAL A 141 18.06 1.84 -11.94
N ASN A 142 18.23 0.62 -12.45
CA ASN A 142 19.03 -0.43 -11.80
C ASN A 142 20.53 -0.31 -12.13
N LYS A 143 21.35 -1.23 -11.59
CA LYS A 143 22.81 -1.27 -11.83
C LYS A 143 23.19 -1.60 -13.27
N GLU A 144 22.30 -2.27 -13.99
CA GLU A 144 22.41 -2.64 -15.39
C GLU A 144 21.97 -1.52 -16.35
N TYR A 145 21.64 -0.33 -15.81
CA TYR A 145 21.17 0.85 -16.54
C TYR A 145 19.79 0.71 -17.19
N ASP A 146 19.02 -0.29 -16.79
CA ASP A 146 17.62 -0.44 -17.17
C ASP A 146 16.75 0.50 -16.34
N ILE A 147 15.96 1.30 -17.06
CA ILE A 147 15.01 2.21 -16.45
C ILE A 147 13.83 1.38 -15.94
N GLN A 148 13.59 1.45 -14.63
CA GLN A 148 12.50 0.76 -13.94
C GLN A 148 11.23 1.61 -13.87
N TYR A 149 11.38 2.93 -13.88
CA TYR A 149 10.26 3.88 -13.82
C TYR A 149 10.67 5.23 -14.41
N VAL A 150 9.71 5.92 -15.07
CA VAL A 150 9.81 7.31 -15.55
C VAL A 150 8.46 7.97 -15.31
N ASN A 151 8.44 9.11 -14.63
CA ASN A 151 7.22 9.85 -14.39
C ASN A 151 6.71 10.61 -15.64
N PRO A 152 5.45 11.09 -15.65
CA PRO A 152 4.86 11.80 -16.78
C PRO A 152 5.63 13.07 -17.18
N ALA A 153 6.22 13.79 -16.21
CA ALA A 153 7.03 14.98 -16.49
C ALA A 153 8.21 14.66 -17.43
N LEU A 154 8.98 13.61 -17.15
CA LEU A 154 10.06 13.19 -18.05
C LEU A 154 9.55 12.59 -19.35
N LYS A 155 8.43 11.84 -19.34
CA LYS A 155 7.83 11.33 -20.58
C LYS A 155 7.41 12.45 -21.53
N LYS A 156 6.91 13.57 -20.99
CA LYS A 156 6.59 14.77 -21.77
C LYS A 156 7.84 15.39 -22.40
N ASP A 157 8.94 15.45 -21.65
CA ASP A 157 10.16 16.12 -22.07
C ASP A 157 11.11 15.26 -22.93
N PHE A 158 11.05 13.93 -22.81
CA PHE A 158 11.96 12.97 -23.45
C PHE A 158 11.27 11.87 -24.26
N GLY A 159 9.93 11.80 -24.26
CA GLY A 159 9.16 10.78 -24.97
C GLY A 159 9.05 9.45 -24.21
N LEU A 160 8.57 8.40 -24.89
CA LEU A 160 8.43 7.06 -24.28
C LEU A 160 9.79 6.34 -24.19
N GLN A 161 10.00 5.58 -23.11
CA GLN A 161 11.27 4.90 -22.85
C GLN A 161 11.48 3.66 -23.75
N GLU A 162 10.42 2.95 -24.16
CA GLU A 162 10.48 1.86 -25.15
C GLU A 162 11.55 0.78 -24.87
N GLY A 163 11.83 0.46 -23.60
CA GLY A 163 12.84 -0.53 -23.22
C GLY A 163 14.30 -0.04 -23.32
N LYS A 164 14.55 1.23 -23.67
CA LYS A 164 15.88 1.81 -23.80
C LYS A 164 16.58 1.95 -22.45
N LYS A 165 17.89 1.69 -22.42
CA LYS A 165 18.72 1.96 -21.23
C LYS A 165 18.86 3.47 -21.00
N CYS A 166 19.18 3.88 -19.78
CA CYS A 166 19.16 5.30 -19.41
C CYS A 166 20.07 6.18 -20.30
N TYR A 167 21.24 5.68 -20.68
CA TYR A 167 22.17 6.40 -21.53
C TYR A 167 21.69 6.55 -22.99
N GLU A 168 20.82 5.64 -23.45
CA GLU A 168 20.19 5.71 -24.76
C GLU A 168 18.98 6.64 -24.71
N TYR A 169 18.11 6.45 -23.71
CA TYR A 169 16.89 7.25 -23.53
C TYR A 169 17.18 8.76 -23.36
N PHE A 170 18.09 9.14 -22.45
CA PHE A 170 18.37 10.56 -22.17
C PHE A 170 19.41 11.18 -23.09
N HIS A 171 20.31 10.40 -23.68
CA HIS A 171 21.50 10.93 -24.36
C HIS A 171 21.78 10.35 -25.75
N ASP A 172 20.93 9.49 -26.30
CA ASP A 172 21.12 8.82 -27.61
C ASP A 172 22.47 8.08 -27.73
N ARG A 173 23.02 7.62 -26.60
CA ARG A 173 24.29 6.90 -26.58
C ARG A 173 24.06 5.40 -26.66
N LYS A 174 25.08 4.68 -27.15
CA LYS A 174 25.10 3.20 -27.15
C LYS A 174 25.82 2.61 -25.93
N GLU A 175 26.51 3.45 -25.17
CA GLU A 175 27.32 3.07 -24.02
C GLU A 175 27.03 4.00 -22.83
N VAL A 176 27.49 3.60 -21.64
CA VAL A 176 27.35 4.36 -20.39
C VAL A 176 28.02 5.72 -20.47
N CYS A 177 27.36 6.77 -19.96
CA CYS A 177 27.85 8.16 -20.00
C CYS A 177 29.22 8.32 -19.32
N PRO A 178 30.22 8.96 -19.95
CA PRO A 178 31.51 9.25 -19.32
C PRO A 178 31.40 10.08 -18.05
N TRP A 179 30.36 10.92 -17.95
CA TRP A 179 30.05 11.77 -16.79
C TRP A 179 29.07 11.13 -15.80
N CYS A 180 28.69 9.86 -15.99
CA CYS A 180 27.68 9.19 -15.18
C CYS A 180 28.04 9.18 -13.68
N LYS A 181 27.09 9.58 -12.83
CA LYS A 181 27.25 9.56 -11.36
C LYS A 181 26.83 8.24 -10.72
N ASN A 182 26.28 7.29 -11.51
CA ASN A 182 25.76 6.02 -11.02
C ASN A 182 26.78 5.23 -10.18
N ARG A 183 28.08 5.29 -10.48
CA ARG A 183 29.12 4.62 -9.69
C ARG A 183 29.11 5.06 -8.22
N ASP A 184 29.06 6.36 -7.97
CA ASP A 184 29.06 6.90 -6.60
C ASP A 184 27.72 6.63 -5.91
N VAL A 185 26.62 6.68 -6.67
CA VAL A 185 25.27 6.44 -6.17
C VAL A 185 25.07 4.99 -5.76
N PHE A 186 25.50 4.03 -6.58
CA PHE A 186 25.46 2.61 -6.24
C PHE A 186 26.45 2.22 -5.14
N ALA A 187 27.42 3.08 -4.82
CA ALA A 187 28.25 2.98 -3.61
C ALA A 187 27.58 3.60 -2.36
N GLY A 188 26.34 4.09 -2.48
CA GLY A 188 25.53 4.61 -1.38
C GLY A 188 25.60 6.13 -1.17
N LYS A 189 26.16 6.89 -2.12
CA LYS A 189 26.31 8.35 -1.98
C LYS A 189 25.23 9.09 -2.77
N SER A 190 24.55 10.04 -2.14
CA SER A 190 23.73 11.01 -2.89
C SER A 190 24.61 12.04 -3.58
N VAL A 191 24.30 12.38 -4.82
CA VAL A 191 25.05 13.33 -5.64
C VAL A 191 24.10 14.37 -6.20
N ARG A 192 24.45 15.65 -6.09
CA ARG A 192 23.73 16.75 -6.75
C ARG A 192 24.63 17.42 -7.78
N TRP A 193 24.11 17.66 -8.97
CA TRP A 193 24.90 18.20 -10.08
C TRP A 193 24.00 18.83 -11.13
N GLU A 194 24.53 19.78 -11.90
CA GLU A 194 23.80 20.40 -13.00
C GLU A 194 24.10 19.69 -14.32
N TRP A 195 23.08 19.55 -15.15
CA TRP A 195 23.18 18.98 -16.49
C TRP A 195 22.31 19.73 -17.49
N SER A 196 22.90 20.13 -18.61
CA SER A 196 22.17 20.69 -19.74
C SER A 196 21.92 19.61 -20.79
N SER A 197 20.66 19.41 -21.12
CA SER A 197 20.21 18.43 -22.10
C SER A 197 20.22 19.00 -23.50
N PHE A 198 20.90 18.33 -24.43
CA PHE A 198 20.87 18.72 -25.85
C PHE A 198 19.52 18.38 -26.53
N LYS A 199 18.74 17.43 -25.99
CA LYS A 199 17.48 16.97 -26.60
C LYS A 199 16.36 17.99 -26.50
N ASN A 200 16.27 18.69 -25.38
CA ASN A 200 15.18 19.64 -25.09
C ASN A 200 15.69 21.04 -24.71
N GLN A 201 17.01 21.28 -24.79
CA GLN A 201 17.65 22.57 -24.51
C GLN A 201 17.39 23.13 -23.10
N LYS A 202 16.95 22.26 -22.18
CA LYS A 202 16.73 22.60 -20.78
C LYS A 202 17.97 22.33 -19.95
N THR A 203 18.13 23.10 -18.88
CA THR A 203 19.15 22.87 -17.85
C THR A 203 18.47 22.38 -16.59
N TYR A 204 18.95 21.25 -16.08
CA TYR A 204 18.41 20.58 -14.90
C TYR A 204 19.40 20.63 -13.75
N ASP A 205 18.87 20.84 -12.55
CA ASP A 205 19.52 20.50 -11.29
C ASP A 205 19.11 19.08 -10.91
N LEU A 206 20.08 18.17 -10.94
CA LEU A 206 19.88 16.74 -10.77
C LEU A 206 20.24 16.32 -9.36
N ILE A 207 19.38 15.52 -8.74
CA ILE A 207 19.63 14.89 -7.45
C ILE A 207 19.52 13.38 -7.62
N ASP A 208 20.67 12.71 -7.53
CA ASP A 208 20.81 11.27 -7.62
C ASP A 208 20.90 10.69 -6.21
N THR A 209 20.05 9.73 -5.86
CA THR A 209 20.05 9.09 -4.53
C THR A 209 19.90 7.57 -4.63
N PRO A 210 20.63 6.78 -3.82
CA PRO A 210 20.46 5.34 -3.78
C PRO A 210 19.09 4.96 -3.21
N LEU A 211 18.41 4.05 -3.91
CA LEU A 211 17.18 3.42 -3.48
C LEU A 211 17.47 1.95 -3.15
N ARG A 212 17.27 1.55 -1.89
CA ARG A 212 17.45 0.15 -1.47
C ARG A 212 16.18 -0.63 -1.78
N ASN A 213 16.33 -1.68 -2.58
CA ASN A 213 15.22 -2.57 -2.93
C ASN A 213 15.02 -3.64 -1.84
N PRO A 214 13.82 -4.26 -1.75
CA PRO A 214 13.54 -5.31 -0.76
C PRO A 214 14.45 -6.54 -0.88
N ASP A 215 14.95 -6.85 -2.08
CA ASP A 215 15.89 -7.94 -2.34
C ASP A 215 17.35 -7.62 -1.93
N GLY A 216 17.59 -6.43 -1.38
CA GLY A 216 18.92 -5.95 -0.98
C GLY A 216 19.74 -5.34 -2.12
N SER A 217 19.24 -5.37 -3.37
CA SER A 217 19.84 -4.65 -4.48
C SER A 217 19.68 -3.14 -4.30
N ILE A 218 20.47 -2.36 -5.05
CA ILE A 218 20.43 -0.90 -5.02
C ILE A 218 20.07 -0.41 -6.41
N SER A 219 18.94 0.29 -6.51
CA SER A 219 18.60 1.14 -7.65
C SER A 219 19.01 2.58 -7.36
N LYS A 220 18.93 3.43 -8.37
CA LYS A 220 19.05 4.88 -8.22
C LYS A 220 17.70 5.50 -8.53
N ILE A 221 17.28 6.44 -7.69
CA ILE A 221 16.27 7.44 -8.04
C ILE A 221 16.97 8.75 -8.39
N GLU A 222 16.55 9.40 -9.47
CA GLU A 222 17.08 10.71 -9.88
C GLU A 222 15.93 11.69 -10.12
N ILE A 223 16.07 12.89 -9.57
CA ILE A 223 15.10 13.99 -9.70
C ILE A 223 15.69 15.07 -10.62
N PHE A 224 14.90 15.53 -11.58
CA PHE A 224 15.22 16.52 -12.61
C PHE A 224 14.43 17.77 -12.31
N ARG A 225 15.07 18.75 -11.68
CA ARG A 225 14.47 20.07 -11.49
C ARG A 225 14.88 20.98 -12.63
N ASP A 226 13.92 21.43 -13.43
CA ASP A 226 14.18 22.41 -14.49
C ASP A 226 14.56 23.76 -13.87
N ILE A 227 15.77 24.22 -14.16
CA ILE A 227 16.30 25.52 -13.71
C ILE A 227 16.57 26.46 -14.88
N THR A 228 16.00 26.18 -16.05
CA THR A 228 16.27 26.91 -17.30
C THR A 228 15.89 28.39 -17.18
N GLU A 229 14.67 28.70 -16.72
CA GLU A 229 14.22 30.09 -16.55
C GLU A 229 15.09 30.85 -15.54
N ARG A 230 15.50 30.17 -14.47
CA ARG A 230 16.39 30.74 -13.47
C ARG A 230 17.75 31.10 -14.08
N LYS A 231 18.37 30.19 -14.82
CA LYS A 231 19.66 30.43 -15.50
C LYS A 231 19.56 31.56 -16.53
N GLN A 232 18.50 31.59 -17.32
CA GLN A 232 18.27 32.66 -18.30
C GLN A 232 18.11 34.02 -17.61
N SER A 233 17.40 34.07 -16.49
CA SER A 233 17.22 35.30 -15.71
C SER A 233 18.54 35.77 -15.08
N GLU A 234 19.33 34.85 -14.52
CA GLU A 234 20.66 35.14 -13.96
C GLU A 234 21.61 35.68 -15.04
N GLU A 235 21.62 35.08 -16.22
CA GLU A 235 22.47 35.50 -17.34
C GLU A 235 22.05 36.85 -17.92
N ALA A 236 20.73 37.10 -18.06
CA ALA A 236 20.21 38.38 -18.51
C ALA A 236 20.53 39.52 -17.52
N LEU A 237 20.45 39.23 -16.22
CA LEU A 237 20.85 40.17 -15.18
C LEU A 237 22.35 40.48 -15.29
N ARG A 238 23.20 39.44 -15.38
CA ARG A 238 24.65 39.61 -15.53
C ARG A 238 25.00 40.44 -16.76
N GLY A 239 24.40 40.14 -17.91
CA GLY A 239 24.61 40.89 -19.15
C GLY A 239 24.16 42.35 -19.04
N SER A 240 23.07 42.63 -18.32
CA SER A 240 22.61 43.98 -18.05
C SER A 240 23.59 44.75 -17.14
N GLU A 241 24.08 44.12 -16.08
CA GLU A 241 25.07 44.70 -15.17
C GLU A 241 26.39 45.00 -15.87
N GLU A 242 26.88 44.10 -16.72
CA GLU A 242 28.10 44.30 -17.52
C GLU A 242 27.93 45.43 -18.53
N ARG A 243 26.77 45.52 -19.18
CA ARG A 243 26.45 46.60 -20.11
C ARG A 243 26.37 47.95 -19.40
N LEU A 244 25.68 48.02 -18.25
CA LEU A 244 25.61 49.23 -17.43
C LEU A 244 27.00 49.65 -16.96
N ARG A 245 27.80 48.71 -16.46
CA ARG A 245 29.19 48.97 -16.04
C ARG A 245 30.02 49.54 -17.18
N SER A 246 29.92 48.95 -18.38
CA SER A 246 30.67 49.42 -19.55
C SER A 246 30.23 50.82 -19.98
N LEU A 247 28.91 51.10 -20.01
CA LEU A 247 28.38 52.41 -20.34
C LEU A 247 28.87 53.48 -19.35
N VAL A 248 28.76 53.21 -18.05
CA VAL A 248 29.24 54.11 -16.99
C VAL A 248 30.74 54.36 -17.15
N GLN A 249 31.55 53.33 -17.32
CA GLN A 249 33.00 53.47 -17.50
C GLN A 249 33.42 54.20 -18.78
N SER A 250 32.60 54.16 -19.83
CA SER A 250 32.89 54.84 -21.10
C SER A 250 32.32 56.27 -21.19
N ALA A 251 31.52 56.70 -20.21
CA ALA A 251 30.89 58.01 -20.24
C ALA A 251 31.95 59.11 -20.02
N ASN A 252 31.94 60.13 -20.88
CA ASN A 252 32.85 61.28 -20.77
C ASN A 252 32.48 62.21 -19.59
N ASP A 253 31.24 62.14 -19.12
CA ASP A 253 30.76 62.89 -17.97
C ASP A 253 31.10 62.14 -16.67
N ALA A 254 31.44 62.88 -15.61
CA ALA A 254 31.67 62.30 -14.29
C ALA A 254 30.34 61.79 -13.69
N ILE A 255 30.25 60.47 -13.53
CA ILE A 255 29.17 59.74 -12.88
C ILE A 255 29.68 59.29 -11.52
N ILE A 256 29.10 59.81 -10.44
CA ILE A 256 29.41 59.45 -9.06
C ILE A 256 28.15 58.87 -8.43
N THR A 257 28.25 57.68 -7.84
CA THR A 257 27.17 57.12 -7.01
C THR A 257 27.50 57.34 -5.54
N VAL A 258 26.47 57.63 -4.74
CA VAL A 258 26.57 57.83 -3.29
C VAL A 258 25.63 56.90 -2.55
N ASP A 259 26.00 56.51 -1.34
CA ASP A 259 25.17 55.69 -0.44
C ASP A 259 24.08 56.53 0.27
N ASN A 260 23.26 55.86 1.08
CA ASN A 260 22.16 56.46 1.83
C ASN A 260 22.63 57.47 2.91
N GLN A 261 23.94 57.51 3.21
CA GLN A 261 24.58 58.41 4.16
C GLN A 261 25.34 59.56 3.46
N GLY A 262 25.32 59.59 2.13
CA GLY A 262 25.99 60.59 1.30
C GLY A 262 27.48 60.32 1.04
N ASN A 263 28.00 59.15 1.40
CA ASN A 263 29.38 58.78 1.08
C ASN A 263 29.50 58.30 -0.37
N ILE A 264 30.62 58.59 -1.03
CA ILE A 264 30.88 58.11 -2.40
C ILE A 264 31.02 56.58 -2.40
N ALA A 265 30.16 55.92 -3.17
CA ALA A 265 30.13 54.48 -3.33
C ALA A 265 30.92 54.02 -4.57
N SER A 266 30.84 54.76 -5.68
CA SER A 266 31.66 54.51 -6.88
C SER A 266 31.72 55.73 -7.80
N TRP A 267 32.69 55.78 -8.72
CA TRP A 267 32.74 56.75 -9.82
C TRP A 267 33.27 56.09 -11.10
N ASN A 268 32.95 56.66 -12.27
CA ASN A 268 33.60 56.30 -13.54
C ASN A 268 34.92 57.08 -13.74
N ARG A 269 35.82 56.50 -14.54
CA ARG A 269 37.17 57.05 -14.76
C ARG A 269 37.20 58.09 -15.87
#